data_AF-A0A927RB54-F1
#
_entry.id   AF-A0A927RB54-F1
#
_cell.length_a   1.000
_cell.length_b   1.000
_cell.length_c   1.000
_cell.angle_alpha   90.00
_cell.angle_beta   90.00
_cell.angle_gamma   90.00
#
_symmetry.space_group_name_H-M   'P 1'
#
loop_
_entity.id
_entity.type
_entity.pdbx_description
1 polymer ?
#
loop_
_entity_poly.entity_id
_entity_poly.type
_entity_poly.pdbx_seq_one_letter_code
_entity_poly.pdbx_strand_id
1 'polypeptide(L)'
;MKTIQAYRFALDLTPAQERAVLAHAGAARVAYNWSLARVKAVMDQRAAEATYGIPDDQLTESISWTLPGLRKAWNAAKDDVAPWWAECSKEAFNTGLDALARALKNWTDSRSGKRAGRHVPACGLRPAPSESRPAVSMWCCHGWVG
;
A
#
# COMPACT_ATOMS: atom_id res chain seq x y z
N MET A 1 21.15 2.42 37.71
CA MET A 1 20.94 2.16 36.27
C MET A 1 19.60 1.47 36.12
N LYS A 2 18.61 2.07 35.45
CA LYS A 2 17.29 1.44 35.23
C LYS A 2 17.35 0.59 33.96
N THR A 3 17.16 -0.71 34.09
CA THR A 3 17.09 -1.64 32.95
C THR A 3 15.70 -1.58 32.33
N ILE A 4 15.60 -1.31 31.03
CA ILE A 4 14.33 -1.40 30.30
C ILE A 4 14.19 -2.84 29.80
N GLN A 5 13.10 -3.49 30.20
CA GLN A 5 12.75 -4.83 29.72
C GLN A 5 11.55 -4.73 28.77
N ALA A 6 11.61 -5.50 27.68
CA ALA A 6 10.51 -5.66 26.74
C ALA A 6 10.01 -7.10 26.79
N TYR A 7 8.69 -7.28 26.79
CA TYR A 7 8.03 -8.58 26.87
C TYR A 7 7.20 -8.80 25.60
N ARG A 8 7.19 -10.03 25.11
CA ARG A 8 6.34 -10.45 23.98
C ARG A 8 5.30 -11.42 24.50
N PHE A 9 4.03 -11.10 24.29
CA PHE A 9 2.90 -11.92 24.69
C PHE A 9 2.16 -12.42 23.45
N ALA A 10 1.71 -13.67 23.51
CA ALA A 10 0.68 -14.15 22.59
C ALA A 10 -0.68 -13.70 23.11
N LEU A 11 -1.54 -13.22 22.21
CA LEU A 11 -2.92 -12.88 22.58
C LEU A 11 -3.75 -14.17 22.53
N ASP A 12 -4.43 -14.48 23.61
CA ASP A 12 -5.41 -15.57 23.66
C ASP A 12 -6.76 -15.04 23.17
N LEU A 13 -6.91 -15.00 21.85
CA LEU A 13 -8.08 -14.44 21.18
C LEU A 13 -9.16 -15.52 21.03
N THR A 14 -10.41 -15.16 21.30
CA THR A 14 -11.53 -15.97 20.87
C THR A 14 -11.58 -16.06 19.33
N PRO A 15 -12.19 -17.10 18.75
CA PRO A 15 -12.32 -17.20 17.29
C PRO A 15 -12.97 -15.97 16.64
N ALA A 16 -13.92 -15.32 17.32
CA ALA A 16 -14.53 -14.08 16.82
C ALA A 16 -13.55 -12.90 16.80
N GLN A 17 -12.70 -12.77 17.81
CA GLN A 17 -11.69 -11.70 17.88
C GLN A 17 -10.57 -11.93 16.87
N GLU A 18 -10.12 -13.17 16.69
CA GLU A 18 -9.13 -13.50 15.66
C GLU A 18 -9.63 -13.09 14.27
N ARG A 19 -10.87 -13.44 13.94
CA ARG A 19 -11.55 -13.03 12.71
C ARG A 19 -11.58 -11.51 12.53
N ALA A 20 -11.90 -10.75 13.58
CA ALA A 20 -11.91 -9.29 13.53
C ALA A 20 -10.51 -8.69 13.30
N VAL A 21 -9.49 -9.19 14.01
CA VAL A 21 -8.09 -8.73 13.84
C VAL A 21 -7.59 -9.01 12.43
N LEU A 22 -7.87 -10.20 11.89
CA LEU A 22 -7.52 -10.57 10.53
C LEU A 22 -8.25 -9.71 9.49
N ALA A 23 -9.52 -9.39 9.71
CA ALA A 23 -10.28 -8.49 8.83
C ALA A 23 -9.64 -7.10 8.77
N HIS A 24 -9.28 -6.52 9.92
CA HIS A 24 -8.59 -5.22 9.97
C HIS A 24 -7.19 -5.25 9.36
N ALA A 25 -6.42 -6.32 9.58
CA ALA A 25 -5.12 -6.50 8.92
C ALA A 25 -5.28 -6.63 7.39
N GLY A 26 -6.32 -7.33 6.94
CA GLY A 26 -6.73 -7.41 5.55
C GLY A 26 -7.08 -6.04 4.97
N ALA A 27 -7.89 -5.25 5.67
CA ALA A 27 -8.26 -3.88 5.29
C ALA A 27 -7.03 -2.98 5.07
N ALA A 28 -6.07 -3.02 6.00
CA ALA A 28 -4.82 -2.28 5.87
C ALA A 28 -4.03 -2.73 4.62
N ARG A 29 -3.97 -4.03 4.36
CA ARG A 29 -3.28 -4.59 3.19
C ARG A 29 -3.97 -4.22 1.88
N VAL A 30 -5.29 -4.19 1.84
CA VAL A 30 -6.07 -3.79 0.66
C VAL A 30 -5.82 -2.32 0.33
N ALA A 31 -5.91 -1.42 1.31
CA ALA A 31 -5.60 0.00 1.09
C ALA A 31 -4.16 0.21 0.60
N TYR A 32 -3.18 -0.45 1.23
CA TYR A 32 -1.77 -0.38 0.82
C TYR A 32 -1.59 -0.82 -0.64
N ASN A 33 -2.11 -2.00 -0.99
CA ASN A 33 -1.93 -2.57 -2.33
C ASN A 33 -2.65 -1.75 -3.40
N TRP A 34 -3.88 -1.31 -3.13
CA TRP A 34 -4.64 -0.49 -4.06
C TRP A 34 -3.94 0.85 -4.33
N SER A 35 -3.51 1.54 -3.27
CA SER A 35 -2.80 2.82 -3.44
C SER A 35 -1.45 2.64 -4.13
N LEU A 36 -0.73 1.55 -3.86
CA LEU A 36 0.52 1.24 -4.55
C LEU A 36 0.27 1.00 -6.05
N ALA A 37 -0.75 0.21 -6.41
CA ALA A 37 -1.12 -0.04 -7.79
C ALA A 37 -1.52 1.25 -8.52
N ARG A 38 -2.27 2.13 -7.84
CA ARG A 38 -2.67 3.43 -8.38
C ARG A 38 -1.47 4.34 -8.63
N VAL A 39 -0.53 4.42 -7.67
CA VAL A 39 0.72 5.20 -7.84
C VAL A 39 1.54 4.64 -9.00
N LYS A 40 1.68 3.32 -9.10
CA LYS A 40 2.37 2.68 -10.22
C LYS A 40 1.74 3.04 -11.57
N ALA A 41 0.42 2.93 -11.67
CA ALA A 41 -0.30 3.24 -12.91
C ALA A 41 -0.08 4.70 -13.35
N VAL A 42 -0.10 5.66 -12.42
CA VAL A 42 0.18 7.07 -12.75
C VAL A 42 1.63 7.26 -13.18
N MET A 43 2.58 6.60 -12.52
CA MET A 43 3.99 6.67 -12.89
C MET A 43 4.25 6.08 -14.29
N ASP A 44 3.67 4.91 -14.57
CA ASP A 44 3.81 4.24 -15.86
C ASP A 44 3.16 5.07 -16.98
N GLN A 45 2.00 5.67 -16.72
CA GLN A 45 1.33 6.57 -17.65
C GLN A 45 2.20 7.79 -17.96
N ARG A 46 2.75 8.47 -16.94
CA ARG A 46 3.65 9.61 -17.15
C ARG A 46 4.91 9.22 -17.92
N ALA A 47 5.46 8.03 -17.66
CA ALA A 47 6.60 7.53 -18.41
C ALA A 47 6.25 7.30 -19.89
N ALA A 48 5.06 6.75 -20.18
CA ALA A 48 4.59 6.55 -21.55
C ALA A 48 4.33 7.89 -22.26
N GLU A 49 3.65 8.83 -21.62
CA GLU A 49 3.39 10.17 -22.16
C GLU A 49 4.69 10.92 -22.50
N ALA A 50 5.72 10.79 -21.65
CA ALA A 50 7.04 11.33 -21.93
C ALA A 50 7.68 10.69 -23.18
N THR A 51 7.44 9.42 -23.48
CA THR A 51 7.93 8.79 -24.72
C THR A 51 7.26 9.32 -25.98
N TYR A 52 6.03 9.83 -25.87
CA TYR A 52 5.30 10.44 -26.99
C TYR A 52 5.62 11.94 -27.16
N GLY A 53 6.54 12.48 -26.35
CA GLY A 53 6.95 13.88 -26.43
C GLY A 53 5.92 14.86 -25.87
N ILE A 54 4.99 14.39 -25.02
CA ILE A 54 4.06 15.26 -24.31
C ILE A 54 4.87 16.11 -23.31
N PRO A 55 4.76 17.45 -23.37
CA PRO A 55 5.48 18.32 -22.45
C PRO A 55 5.00 18.12 -21.00
N ASP A 56 5.92 18.37 -20.05
CA ASP A 56 5.73 18.07 -18.61
C ASP A 56 4.48 18.72 -17.99
N ASP A 57 4.01 19.82 -18.57
CA ASP A 57 2.83 20.58 -18.18
C ASP A 57 1.49 19.93 -18.60
N GLN A 58 1.53 18.98 -19.53
CA GLN A 58 0.38 18.21 -20.03
C GLN A 58 0.36 16.76 -19.58
N LEU A 59 1.35 16.33 -18.79
CA LEU A 59 1.40 14.98 -18.22
C LEU A 59 0.26 14.74 -17.22
N THR A 60 -0.16 13.49 -17.12
CA THR A 60 -1.12 13.02 -16.12
C THR A 60 -0.73 13.55 -14.74
N GLU A 61 -1.68 14.21 -14.05
CA GLU A 61 -1.46 14.83 -12.74
C GLU A 61 -0.86 13.82 -11.75
N SER A 62 0.28 14.21 -11.15
CA SER A 62 0.95 13.35 -10.18
C SER A 62 0.12 13.25 -8.91
N ILE A 63 -0.13 12.02 -8.45
CA ILE A 63 -0.77 11.80 -7.16
C ILE A 63 0.20 12.21 -6.06
N SER A 64 -0.24 13.07 -5.14
CA SER A 64 0.54 13.37 -3.94
C SER A 64 0.77 12.10 -3.12
N TRP A 65 2.04 11.74 -2.91
CA TRP A 65 2.46 10.57 -2.13
C TRP A 65 2.37 10.78 -0.61
N THR A 66 1.81 11.92 -0.18
CA THR A 66 1.56 12.22 1.23
C THR A 66 0.32 11.46 1.72
N LEU A 67 0.26 11.17 3.02
CA LEU A 67 -0.90 10.50 3.62
C LEU A 67 -2.23 11.22 3.31
N PRO A 68 -2.35 12.57 3.41
CA PRO A 68 -3.58 13.25 3.03
C PRO A 68 -3.97 13.05 1.56
N GLY A 69 -2.99 13.04 0.65
CA GLY A 69 -3.21 12.81 -0.79
C GLY A 69 -3.73 11.40 -1.06
N LEU A 70 -3.06 10.38 -0.49
CA LEU A 70 -3.48 8.99 -0.63
C LEU A 70 -4.86 8.74 0.00
N ARG A 71 -5.16 9.38 1.14
CA ARG A 71 -6.47 9.29 1.80
C ARG A 71 -7.58 9.90 0.96
N LYS A 72 -7.32 11.03 0.28
CA LYS A 72 -8.29 11.63 -0.65
C LYS A 72 -8.61 10.67 -1.79
N ALA A 73 -7.59 10.07 -2.40
CA ALA A 73 -7.76 9.09 -3.46
C ALA A 73 -8.51 7.83 -2.98
N TRP A 74 -8.15 7.31 -1.80
CA TRP A 74 -8.83 6.15 -1.20
C TRP A 74 -10.30 6.44 -0.92
N ASN A 75 -10.62 7.60 -0.34
CA ASN A 75 -12.00 7.97 -0.03
C ASN A 75 -12.91 8.05 -1.27
N ALA A 76 -12.36 8.33 -2.44
CA ALA A 76 -13.12 8.35 -3.70
C ALA A 76 -13.36 6.95 -4.28
N ALA A 77 -12.55 5.95 -3.92
CA ALA A 77 -12.60 4.61 -4.48
C ALA A 77 -13.02 3.52 -3.49
N LYS A 78 -13.07 3.83 -2.18
CA LYS A 78 -13.29 2.84 -1.13
C LYS A 78 -14.62 2.09 -1.27
N ASP A 79 -15.66 2.76 -1.77
CA ASP A 79 -16.99 2.16 -1.93
C ASP A 79 -16.99 1.09 -3.03
N ASP A 80 -16.17 1.28 -4.08
CA ASP A 80 -16.02 0.33 -5.18
C ASP A 80 -15.01 -0.80 -4.84
N VAL A 81 -13.90 -0.43 -4.20
CA VAL A 81 -12.78 -1.35 -3.95
C VAL A 81 -13.03 -2.25 -2.74
N ALA A 82 -13.69 -1.70 -1.72
CA ALA A 82 -14.01 -2.39 -0.48
C ALA A 82 -15.43 -2.02 -0.03
N PRO A 83 -16.49 -2.55 -0.66
CA PRO A 83 -17.87 -2.29 -0.25
C PRO A 83 -18.15 -2.63 1.23
N TRP A 84 -17.37 -3.57 1.78
CA TRP A 84 -17.36 -3.99 3.19
C TRP A 84 -16.57 -3.05 4.12
N TRP A 85 -16.13 -1.87 3.66
CA TRP A 85 -15.27 -0.99 4.45
C TRP A 85 -15.88 -0.58 5.79
N ALA A 86 -17.21 -0.52 5.89
CA ALA A 86 -17.92 -0.18 7.12
C ALA A 86 -17.80 -1.26 8.21
N GLU A 87 -17.46 -2.50 7.84
CA GLU A 87 -17.20 -3.59 8.79
C GLU A 87 -15.82 -3.46 9.46
N CYS A 88 -14.92 -2.67 8.88
CA CYS A 88 -13.60 -2.41 9.40
C CYS A 88 -13.46 -0.98 9.94
N SER A 89 -12.61 -0.78 10.94
CA SER A 89 -12.28 0.57 11.40
C SER A 89 -11.61 1.37 10.28
N LYS A 90 -12.00 2.64 10.13
CA LYS A 90 -11.34 3.60 9.22
C LYS A 90 -9.83 3.68 9.44
N GLU A 91 -9.37 3.45 10.67
CA GLU A 91 -7.95 3.52 11.03
C GLU A 91 -7.15 2.34 10.50
N ALA A 92 -7.79 1.20 10.20
CA ALA A 92 -7.13 0.07 9.56
C ALA A 92 -6.65 0.46 8.15
N PHE A 93 -7.53 1.08 7.37
CA PHE A 93 -7.17 1.61 6.05
C PHE A 93 -6.14 2.73 6.14
N ASN A 94 -6.33 3.67 7.08
CA ASN A 94 -5.40 4.78 7.31
C ASN A 94 -3.97 4.29 7.61
N THR A 95 -3.85 3.22 8.41
CA THR A 95 -2.56 2.58 8.73
C THR A 95 -1.88 2.01 7.48
N GLY A 96 -2.63 1.37 6.59
CA GLY A 96 -2.12 0.89 5.30
C GLY A 96 -1.61 2.03 4.41
N LEU A 97 -2.35 3.14 4.35
CA LEU A 97 -1.96 4.33 3.60
C LEU A 97 -0.73 5.03 4.19
N ASP A 98 -0.62 5.13 5.50
CA ASP A 98 0.54 5.71 6.18
C ASP A 98 1.80 4.89 5.95
N ALA A 99 1.69 3.56 6.03
CA ALA A 99 2.78 2.65 5.70
C ALA A 99 3.28 2.86 4.25
N LEU A 100 2.36 3.06 3.29
CA LEU A 100 2.73 3.36 1.90
C LEU A 100 3.40 4.73 1.76
N ALA A 101 2.85 5.78 2.37
CA ALA A 101 3.42 7.12 2.32
C ALA A 101 4.86 7.14 2.83
N ARG A 102 5.11 6.48 3.98
CA ARG A 102 6.47 6.31 4.54
C ARG A 102 7.37 5.52 3.59
N ALA A 103 6.86 4.44 3.01
CA ALA A 103 7.60 3.61 2.08
C ALA A 103 8.05 4.37 0.83
N LEU A 104 7.13 5.14 0.21
CA LEU A 104 7.42 5.99 -0.95
C LEU A 104 8.39 7.12 -0.60
N LYS A 105 8.25 7.74 0.58
CA LYS A 105 9.20 8.73 1.08
C LYS A 105 10.60 8.14 1.23
N ASN A 106 10.73 7.00 1.90
CA ASN A 106 12.01 6.32 2.11
C ASN A 106 12.68 5.95 0.78
N TRP A 107 11.90 5.50 -0.20
CA TRP A 107 12.40 5.21 -1.54
C TRP A 107 12.90 6.45 -2.26
N THR A 108 12.16 7.56 -2.21
CA THR A 108 12.54 8.82 -2.85
C THR A 108 13.78 9.44 -2.20
N ASP A 109 13.86 9.42 -0.87
CA ASP A 109 15.02 9.89 -0.11
C ASP A 109 16.25 9.01 -0.38
N SER A 110 16.05 7.70 -0.57
CA SER A 110 17.13 6.78 -0.97
C SER A 110 17.62 7.04 -2.39
N ARG A 111 16.73 7.37 -3.34
CA ARG A 111 17.11 7.69 -4.72
C ARG A 111 17.83 9.03 -4.83
N SER A 112 17.40 10.02 -4.06
CA SER A 112 18.00 11.36 -4.05
C SER A 112 19.28 11.48 -3.20
N GLY A 113 19.76 10.37 -2.62
CA GLY A 113 20.99 10.35 -1.83
C GLY A 113 20.87 11.00 -0.44
N LYS A 114 19.67 11.42 -0.02
CA LYS A 114 19.42 12.03 1.31
C LYS A 114 19.57 11.04 2.45
N ARG A 115 19.47 9.74 2.18
CA ARG A 115 19.71 8.66 3.16
C ARG A 115 21.04 7.98 2.89
N ALA A 116 21.91 7.96 3.90
CA ALA A 116 23.10 7.12 3.89
C ALA A 116 22.72 5.63 4.02
N GLY A 117 23.27 4.78 3.15
CA GLY A 117 23.09 3.32 3.19
C GLY A 117 22.65 2.70 1.86
N ARG A 118 22.39 1.38 1.89
CA ARG A 118 22.00 0.61 0.69
C ARG A 118 20.71 1.16 0.08
N HIS A 119 20.71 1.29 -1.25
CA HIS A 119 19.56 1.78 -2.00
C HIS A 119 18.32 0.93 -1.71
N VAL A 120 17.25 1.58 -1.25
CA VAL A 120 15.96 0.92 -1.01
C VAL A 120 15.31 0.67 -2.38
N PRO A 121 15.08 -0.59 -2.79
CA PRO A 121 14.36 -0.84 -4.02
C PRO A 121 12.93 -0.30 -3.90
N ALA A 122 12.39 0.15 -5.01
CA ALA A 122 11.03 0.63 -5.09
C ALA A 122 10.05 -0.39 -4.51
N CYS A 123 9.24 0.02 -3.53
CA CYS A 123 8.33 -0.87 -2.82
C CYS A 123 7.36 -1.53 -3.80
N GLY A 124 7.56 -2.81 -4.10
CA GLY A 124 6.73 -3.57 -5.04
C GLY A 124 6.78 -3.12 -6.50
N LEU A 125 7.56 -2.10 -6.89
CA LEU A 125 7.69 -1.63 -8.28
C LEU A 125 8.80 -2.37 -9.06
N ARG A 126 9.03 -3.65 -8.75
CA ARG A 126 9.84 -4.49 -9.64
C ARG A 126 9.01 -4.76 -10.90
N PRO A 127 9.57 -4.64 -12.11
CA PRO A 127 8.92 -5.23 -13.28
C PRO A 127 8.67 -6.71 -13.01
N ALA A 128 7.55 -7.23 -13.53
CA ALA A 128 7.22 -8.65 -13.39
C ALA A 128 8.45 -9.50 -13.77
N PRO A 129 8.82 -10.52 -12.97
CA PRO A 129 9.86 -11.44 -13.39
C PRO A 129 9.43 -12.08 -14.72
N SER A 130 10.37 -12.20 -15.65
CA SER A 130 10.16 -12.95 -16.89
C SER A 130 9.60 -14.34 -16.59
N GLU A 131 8.77 -14.79 -17.52
CA GLU A 131 7.71 -15.80 -17.51
C GLU A 131 8.09 -17.24 -17.11
N SER A 132 9.00 -17.44 -16.15
CA SER A 132 9.51 -18.76 -15.78
C SER A 132 9.34 -19.11 -14.30
N ARG A 133 8.47 -18.42 -13.55
CA ARG A 133 8.13 -18.80 -12.17
C ARG A 133 6.61 -18.75 -12.00
N PRO A 134 5.96 -19.85 -11.58
CA PRO A 134 4.52 -19.87 -11.44
C PRO A 134 4.12 -18.81 -10.41
N ALA A 135 3.29 -17.87 -10.85
CA ALA A 135 2.61 -16.93 -10.00
C ALA A 135 1.70 -17.73 -9.05
N VAL A 136 1.96 -17.64 -7.76
CA VAL A 136 0.96 -18.01 -6.75
C VAL A 136 -0.13 -16.93 -6.82
N SER A 137 -1.09 -17.16 -7.71
CA SER A 137 -2.53 -16.84 -7.62
C SER A 137 -2.90 -16.01 -6.39
N MET A 138 -3.19 -14.70 -6.46
CA MET A 138 -4.47 -14.09 -6.92
C MET A 138 -5.66 -15.06 -6.86
N TRP A 139 -6.80 -14.63 -6.28
CA TRP A 139 -8.04 -15.38 -6.02
C TRP A 139 -7.95 -16.28 -4.75
N CYS A 140 -8.77 -16.18 -3.70
CA CYS A 140 -10.17 -15.75 -3.55
C CYS A 140 -10.40 -14.99 -2.23
N CYS A 141 -10.97 -13.78 -2.29
CA CYS A 141 -11.84 -13.25 -1.24
C CYS A 141 -13.29 -13.41 -1.71
N HIS A 142 -13.78 -14.66 -1.73
CA HIS A 142 -15.19 -15.01 -1.85
C HIS A 142 -15.38 -16.26 -0.98
N GLY A 143 -15.97 -16.08 0.21
CA GLY A 143 -16.20 -17.19 1.12
C GLY A 143 -16.13 -16.81 2.59
N TRP A 144 -16.75 -15.70 2.97
CA TRP A 144 -17.02 -15.36 4.37
C TRP A 144 -18.48 -14.94 4.54
N VAL A 145 -19.39 -15.79 4.06
CA VAL A 145 -20.78 -15.89 4.52
C VAL A 145 -21.15 -17.38 4.37
N GLY A 146 -21.37 -18.06 5.49
CA GLY A 146 -21.67 -19.49 5.58
C GLY A 146 -21.30 -20.04 6.93
#